data_AF-M9MCM2-F1
#
_entry.id   AF-M9MCM2-F1
#
_cell.length_a   1.000
_cell.length_b   1.000
_cell.length_c   1.000
_cell.angle_alpha   90.00
_cell.angle_beta   90.00
_cell.angle_gamma   90.00
#
_symmetry.space_group_name_H-M   'P 1'
#
loop_
_entity.id
_entity.type
_entity.pdbx_description
1 polymer ?
#
loop_
_entity_poly.entity_id
_entity_poly.type
_entity_poly.pdbx_seq_one_letter_code
_entity_poly.pdbx_strand_id
1 'polypeptide(L)'
;MLKFSSRFLTLLLVLLSIGAFDLHSLVDQAISGHDRVSSWPVAHAAPLYPNDQDAELHARARKPRVGIVVKNGSGFKSGRTAINSLSASESSSTTSAFESPDGRVGMKVQLKRLEQDSASNPLMLYQRHINRATSKLATILGQTGPTPEEQRRALERRKVAILERRGVVSGPDGESSISAREPQRHTNPRQGYTNHAESGGEMQRRFLENIMDDLFGKTGSEGGVHAKSTVKQVADEGYPEIDLIASGSDNLTVAGAPTAVQSLGLDIESNDIGYVATIEIGSQNQTFRMLIDSGSADTWVPSTACRACGSSHQKLGASNSDTFTALSTPFSIQYGTGDASGNLARDNLEIANLELANYTFAVTTQESSDFSDDTVPFDGLMGLARSELSNAGQPTPIDALYKQGKVQAPVMGYHLGRIADGYNDGEVTFGGVDPAKYTGNITEIDNVSTKGFWEAAMDKITVGGKDLGLDGRTAILDTGTTLIVAPEQDADAVHAQIPGAKSDGQGGYTIPCTTTKQVALTFGGVDFPIDTRDMLFLPVDADNLLGDCISAISAGNVGQRNEWLVGATFLKNAYFATNTKANKIGLARLNTTDTSIAPSAAKGKL
;
A
#
# COMPACT_ATOMS: atom_id res chain seq x y z
N MET A 1 24.37 -33.24 -34.60
CA MET A 1 24.63 -34.64 -34.20
C MET A 1 26.14 -34.83 -34.01
N LEU A 2 26.63 -34.61 -32.80
CA LEU A 2 28.00 -34.91 -32.36
C LEU A 2 27.89 -35.69 -31.05
N LYS A 3 28.71 -36.73 -30.93
CA LYS A 3 28.60 -37.83 -29.94
C LYS A 3 28.56 -37.32 -28.50
N PHE A 4 27.38 -37.34 -27.88
CA PHE A 4 27.25 -37.20 -26.43
C PHE A 4 27.79 -38.47 -25.76
N SER A 5 28.78 -38.28 -24.88
CA SER A 5 29.33 -39.34 -24.03
C SER A 5 28.23 -39.90 -23.13
N SER A 6 28.16 -41.23 -22.96
CA SER A 6 27.18 -41.88 -22.07
C SER A 6 27.22 -41.32 -20.65
N ARG A 7 28.38 -40.83 -20.20
CA ARG A 7 28.55 -40.19 -18.89
C ARG A 7 27.78 -38.88 -18.75
N PHE A 8 27.60 -38.13 -19.84
CA PHE A 8 26.82 -36.89 -19.82
C PHE A 8 25.32 -37.17 -19.74
N LEU A 9 24.85 -38.21 -20.44
CA LEU A 9 23.47 -38.66 -20.35
C LEU A 9 23.15 -39.21 -18.95
N THR A 10 24.08 -39.94 -18.33
CA THR A 10 23.92 -40.40 -16.94
C THR A 10 23.88 -39.23 -15.96
N LEU A 11 24.74 -38.23 -16.11
CA LEU A 11 24.72 -37.03 -15.27
C LEU A 11 23.41 -36.24 -15.42
N LEU A 12 22.94 -36.07 -16.67
CA LEU A 12 21.67 -35.40 -16.96
C LEU A 12 20.47 -36.15 -16.35
N LEU A 13 20.44 -37.48 -16.47
CA LEU A 13 19.38 -38.31 -15.88
C LEU A 13 19.42 -38.29 -14.34
N VAL A 14 20.61 -38.25 -13.74
CA VAL A 14 20.77 -38.09 -12.28
C VAL A 14 20.26 -36.71 -11.85
N LEU A 15 20.62 -35.64 -12.57
CA LEU A 15 20.16 -34.27 -12.29
C LEU A 15 18.64 -34.10 -12.45
N LEU A 16 18.04 -34.75 -13.45
CA LEU A 16 16.59 -34.80 -13.65
C LEU A 16 15.89 -35.59 -12.52
N SER A 17 16.50 -36.67 -12.04
CA SER A 17 15.90 -37.51 -10.98
C SER A 17 15.90 -36.87 -9.59
N ILE A 18 16.77 -35.89 -9.35
CA ILE A 18 16.86 -35.16 -8.07
C ILE A 18 16.20 -33.77 -8.13
N GLY A 19 15.46 -33.47 -9.20
CA GLY A 19 14.75 -32.18 -9.35
C GLY A 19 15.67 -30.96 -9.48
N ALA A 20 16.98 -31.16 -9.72
CA ALA A 20 17.95 -30.07 -9.83
C ALA A 20 17.92 -29.38 -11.21
N PHE A 21 17.16 -29.92 -12.17
CA PHE A 21 17.04 -29.40 -13.52
C PHE A 21 15.63 -29.62 -14.06
N ASP A 22 15.00 -28.56 -14.57
CA ASP A 22 13.71 -28.62 -15.26
C ASP A 22 13.94 -28.82 -16.77
N LEU A 23 13.39 -29.91 -17.32
CA LEU A 23 13.49 -30.25 -18.73
C LEU A 23 12.62 -29.32 -19.61
N HIS A 24 11.58 -28.67 -19.06
CA HIS A 24 10.75 -27.71 -19.81
C HIS A 24 11.55 -26.47 -20.24
N SER A 25 12.40 -25.95 -19.35
CA SER A 25 13.29 -24.80 -19.63
C SER A 25 14.24 -25.02 -20.82
N LEU A 26 14.76 -26.24 -20.98
CA LEU A 26 15.69 -26.57 -22.07
C LEU A 26 14.99 -26.80 -23.41
N VAL A 27 13.75 -27.31 -23.36
CA VAL A 27 12.91 -27.52 -24.54
C VAL A 27 12.36 -26.18 -25.05
N ASP A 28 12.01 -25.25 -24.16
CA ASP A 28 11.62 -23.89 -24.54
C ASP A 28 12.78 -23.12 -25.21
N GLN A 29 14.02 -23.29 -24.75
CA GLN A 29 15.20 -22.72 -25.42
C GLN A 29 15.56 -23.39 -26.75
N ALA A 30 15.23 -24.67 -26.94
CA ALA A 30 15.56 -25.40 -28.15
C ALA A 30 14.49 -25.29 -29.26
N ILE A 31 13.24 -24.99 -28.89
CA ILE A 31 12.11 -24.84 -29.83
C ILE A 31 11.88 -23.36 -30.21
N SER A 32 12.32 -22.39 -29.40
CA SER A 32 12.26 -20.93 -29.70
C SER A 32 13.37 -20.44 -30.66
N GLY A 33 13.55 -21.15 -31.77
CA GLY A 33 14.31 -20.63 -32.90
C GLY A 33 13.61 -19.41 -33.50
N HIS A 34 14.15 -18.22 -33.22
CA HIS A 34 13.69 -16.90 -33.69
C HIS A 34 12.30 -16.48 -33.20
N ASP A 35 12.17 -16.14 -31.92
CA ASP A 35 11.26 -15.09 -31.46
C ASP A 35 11.77 -14.50 -30.14
N ARG A 36 11.53 -13.20 -29.91
CA ARG A 36 12.17 -12.34 -28.91
C ARG A 36 12.34 -13.00 -27.54
N VAL A 37 13.59 -13.18 -27.09
CA VAL A 37 13.93 -13.52 -25.70
C VAL A 37 13.31 -12.46 -24.80
N SER A 38 12.44 -12.87 -23.87
CA SER A 38 11.91 -11.98 -22.82
C SER A 38 13.09 -11.29 -22.12
N SER A 39 13.09 -9.95 -22.09
CA SER A 39 14.11 -9.15 -21.41
C SER A 39 14.01 -9.25 -19.88
N TRP A 40 12.90 -9.83 -19.37
CA TRP A 40 12.59 -9.93 -17.96
C TRP A 40 13.10 -11.26 -17.41
N PRO A 41 14.09 -11.26 -16.49
CA PRO A 41 14.54 -12.46 -15.84
C PRO A 41 13.43 -13.02 -14.95
N VAL A 42 13.22 -14.32 -15.07
CA VAL A 42 12.20 -15.05 -14.30
C VAL A 42 12.79 -15.45 -12.95
N ALA A 43 12.08 -15.10 -11.87
CA ALA A 43 12.33 -15.69 -10.57
C ALA A 43 11.80 -17.13 -10.58
N HIS A 44 12.62 -18.05 -10.08
CA HIS A 44 12.23 -19.47 -10.04
C HIS A 44 11.19 -19.69 -8.94
N ALA A 45 10.36 -20.72 -9.08
CA ALA A 45 9.40 -21.07 -8.04
C ALA A 45 10.09 -21.31 -6.68
N ALA A 46 9.50 -20.79 -5.61
CA ALA A 46 9.95 -21.06 -4.25
C ALA A 46 9.79 -22.56 -3.94
N PRO A 47 10.72 -23.18 -3.18
CA PRO A 47 10.55 -24.56 -2.75
C PRO A 47 9.27 -24.70 -1.93
N LEU A 48 8.38 -25.63 -2.29
CA LEU A 48 7.09 -25.81 -1.63
C LEU A 48 7.17 -26.32 -0.17
N TYR A 49 8.38 -26.57 0.36
CA TYR A 49 8.63 -26.94 1.75
C TYR A 49 10.02 -26.46 2.17
N PRO A 50 10.23 -25.88 3.36
CA PRO A 50 11.56 -25.77 3.92
C PRO A 50 12.08 -27.19 4.22
N ASN A 51 13.32 -27.49 3.83
CA ASN A 51 13.99 -28.70 4.27
C ASN A 51 13.93 -28.74 5.81
N ASP A 52 13.54 -29.89 6.38
CA ASP A 52 13.37 -30.13 7.83
C ASP A 52 14.62 -29.82 8.70
N GLN A 53 15.74 -29.41 8.10
CA GLN A 53 16.94 -28.98 8.82
C GLN A 53 16.99 -27.48 9.13
N ASP A 54 16.29 -26.62 8.38
CA ASP A 54 16.25 -25.17 8.65
C ASP A 54 15.14 -24.80 9.67
N ALA A 55 14.14 -25.65 9.82
CA ALA A 55 13.07 -25.50 10.81
C ALA A 55 13.57 -25.59 12.27
N GLU A 56 14.71 -26.25 12.52
CA GLU A 56 15.27 -26.39 13.88
C GLU A 56 16.08 -25.15 14.34
N LEU A 57 16.54 -24.31 13.39
CA LEU A 57 17.23 -23.05 13.70
C LEU A 57 16.24 -21.92 14.02
N HIS A 58 15.08 -21.88 13.37
CA HIS A 58 14.04 -20.88 13.65
C HIS A 58 13.19 -21.20 14.90
N ALA A 59 13.24 -22.42 15.44
CA ALA A 59 12.47 -22.81 16.62
C ALA A 59 13.12 -22.45 17.98
N ARG A 60 14.38 -21.95 18.02
CA ARG A 60 15.09 -21.69 19.29
C ARG A 60 14.90 -20.31 19.92
N ALA A 61 14.09 -19.41 19.32
CA ALA A 61 13.83 -18.08 19.87
C ALA A 61 12.42 -17.88 20.46
N ARG A 62 11.70 -18.94 20.86
CA ARG A 62 10.37 -18.81 21.50
C ARG A 62 10.19 -19.71 22.71
N LYS A 63 10.69 -19.28 23.88
CA LYS A 63 10.07 -19.56 25.19
C LYS A 63 10.39 -18.43 26.19
N PRO A 64 9.43 -17.58 26.59
CA PRO A 64 9.59 -16.78 27.79
C PRO A 64 9.46 -17.72 29.01
N ARG A 65 10.55 -17.92 29.76
CA ARG A 65 10.47 -18.53 31.10
C ARG A 65 9.98 -17.48 32.08
N VAL A 66 8.70 -17.53 32.43
CA VAL A 66 8.14 -16.81 33.57
C VAL A 66 8.60 -17.52 34.86
N GLY A 67 9.58 -16.94 35.54
CA GLY A 67 9.96 -17.32 36.89
C GLY A 67 9.24 -16.43 37.90
N ILE A 68 8.23 -16.97 38.57
CA ILE A 68 7.60 -16.35 39.74
C ILE A 68 8.60 -16.39 40.90
N VAL A 69 9.04 -15.23 41.39
CA VAL A 69 9.75 -15.12 42.66
C VAL A 69 8.78 -14.57 43.71
N VAL A 70 8.28 -15.48 44.55
CA VAL A 70 7.60 -15.13 45.81
C VAL A 70 8.68 -14.75 46.82
N LYS A 71 8.65 -13.52 47.34
CA LYS A 71 9.32 -13.16 48.59
C LYS A 71 8.30 -12.59 49.57
N ASN A 72 7.99 -13.38 50.59
CA ASN A 72 7.33 -12.92 51.80
C ASN A 72 8.37 -12.36 52.78
N GLY A 73 8.06 -11.21 53.38
CA GLY A 73 8.26 -11.02 54.82
C GLY A 73 9.09 -9.84 55.33
N SER A 74 8.34 -8.84 55.82
CA SER A 74 8.54 -8.11 57.09
C SER A 74 9.34 -6.81 57.13
N GLY A 75 8.74 -5.78 57.77
CA GLY A 75 9.46 -4.63 58.33
C GLY A 75 8.69 -3.31 58.35
N PHE A 76 7.69 -3.18 59.22
CA PHE A 76 7.03 -1.92 59.60
C PHE A 76 8.04 -0.83 60.04
N LYS A 77 7.81 0.44 59.67
CA LYS A 77 7.79 1.57 60.62
C LYS A 77 7.16 2.85 60.06
N SER A 78 6.38 3.45 60.95
CA SER A 78 5.53 4.64 60.85
C SER A 78 6.32 5.95 60.83
N GLY A 79 5.76 6.98 60.20
CA GLY A 79 6.25 8.36 60.29
C GLY A 79 5.30 9.37 59.62
N ARG A 80 4.32 9.86 60.38
CA ARG A 80 3.43 10.99 60.04
C ARG A 80 4.23 12.27 59.79
N THR A 81 3.84 13.07 58.79
CA THR A 81 3.49 14.49 59.01
C THR A 81 2.64 15.02 57.86
N ALA A 82 1.53 15.65 58.22
CA ALA A 82 0.59 16.33 57.35
C ALA A 82 0.77 17.84 57.54
N ILE A 83 0.73 18.65 56.48
CA ILE A 83 0.22 20.03 56.53
C ILE A 83 -0.46 20.38 55.19
N ASN A 84 -1.69 20.88 55.32
CA ASN A 84 -2.59 21.40 54.29
C ASN A 84 -2.07 22.69 53.62
N SER A 85 -2.49 22.97 52.39
CA SER A 85 -3.45 24.07 52.12
C SER A 85 -3.70 24.27 50.62
N LEU A 86 -5.00 24.34 50.29
CA LEU A 86 -5.55 24.92 49.08
C LEU A 86 -5.60 26.46 49.25
N SER A 87 -5.26 27.21 48.22
CA SER A 87 -6.00 28.42 47.84
C SER A 87 -5.73 28.79 46.38
N ALA A 88 -6.81 29.16 45.70
CA ALA A 88 -6.84 29.68 44.34
C ALA A 88 -6.83 31.21 44.36
N SER A 89 -6.13 31.85 43.42
CA SER A 89 -6.67 32.93 42.56
C SER A 89 -5.58 33.56 41.68
N GLU A 90 -5.86 33.56 40.37
CA GLU A 90 -5.68 34.63 39.37
C GLU A 90 -4.29 35.18 38.96
N SER A 91 -4.07 35.03 37.63
CA SER A 91 -3.45 35.96 36.68
C SER A 91 -2.03 36.51 36.92
N SER A 92 -1.08 36.03 36.12
CA SER A 92 -0.39 36.91 35.16
C SER A 92 0.19 36.09 34.01
N SER A 93 -0.31 36.35 32.81
CA SER A 93 0.28 35.88 31.55
C SER A 93 1.57 36.65 31.30
N THR A 94 2.71 35.98 31.38
CA THR A 94 3.95 36.47 30.77
C THR A 94 4.46 35.40 29.80
N THR A 95 4.34 35.74 28.52
CA THR A 95 4.87 35.01 27.38
C THR A 95 6.39 35.17 27.35
N SER A 96 7.14 34.08 27.54
CA SER A 96 8.56 34.03 27.16
C SER A 96 8.71 33.21 25.89
N ALA A 97 9.01 33.92 24.79
CA ALA A 97 9.49 33.35 23.54
C ALA A 97 10.94 32.84 23.74
N PHE A 98 11.31 31.77 23.04
CA PHE A 98 12.71 31.37 22.91
C PHE A 98 13.21 31.80 21.53
N GLU A 99 14.39 32.41 21.51
CA GLU A 99 15.05 32.91 20.32
C GLU A 99 16.16 31.93 19.93
N SER A 100 16.11 31.39 18.70
CA SER A 100 17.20 30.56 18.17
C SER A 100 18.36 31.44 17.67
N PRO A 101 19.60 30.92 17.53
CA PRO A 101 20.81 31.69 17.19
C PRO A 101 20.74 32.51 15.88
N ASP A 102 19.71 32.29 15.08
CA ASP A 102 19.39 32.86 13.79
C ASP A 102 18.17 33.83 13.82
N GLY A 103 17.74 34.25 15.02
CA GLY A 103 16.84 35.41 15.20
C GLY A 103 15.38 35.21 14.81
N ARG A 104 14.90 33.95 14.75
CA ARG A 104 13.49 33.65 14.47
C ARG A 104 12.71 33.40 15.77
N VAL A 105 11.59 34.11 15.93
CA VAL A 105 10.64 33.97 17.04
C VAL A 105 9.63 32.86 16.72
N GLY A 106 9.65 31.77 17.49
CA GLY A 106 8.65 30.71 17.40
C GLY A 106 7.41 30.99 18.25
N MET A 107 6.23 31.04 17.63
CA MET A 107 4.93 31.07 18.33
C MET A 107 4.59 29.68 18.88
N LYS A 108 4.31 29.58 20.18
CA LYS A 108 3.65 28.40 20.77
C LYS A 108 2.19 28.39 20.33
N VAL A 109 1.86 27.60 19.31
CA VAL A 109 0.49 27.15 19.09
C VAL A 109 0.27 25.94 19.98
N GLN A 110 -0.48 26.11 21.07
CA GLN A 110 -1.05 24.95 21.75
C GLN A 110 -2.09 24.35 20.81
N LEU A 111 -1.76 23.20 20.20
CA LEU A 111 -2.76 22.32 19.61
C LEU A 111 -3.60 21.79 20.76
N LYS A 112 -4.71 22.49 21.01
CA LYS A 112 -5.81 21.96 21.81
C LYS A 112 -6.27 20.70 21.07
N ARG A 113 -6.18 19.56 21.76
CA ARG A 113 -6.74 18.27 21.37
C ARG A 113 -8.03 18.48 20.57
N LEU A 114 -7.98 18.20 19.26
CA LEU A 114 -9.17 17.79 18.55
C LEU A 114 -9.54 16.46 19.19
N GLU A 115 -10.67 16.48 19.91
CA GLU A 115 -11.25 15.28 20.47
C GLU A 115 -11.38 14.23 19.36
N GLN A 116 -11.03 13.01 19.75
CA GLN A 116 -11.25 11.80 19.01
C GLN A 116 -12.77 11.64 18.80
N ASP A 117 -13.28 12.15 17.68
CA ASP A 117 -14.68 11.89 17.28
C ASP A 117 -14.94 11.97 15.75
N SER A 118 -13.95 11.66 14.90
CA SER A 118 -14.21 11.46 13.45
C SER A 118 -13.17 10.62 12.73
N ALA A 119 -13.01 9.39 13.19
CA ALA A 119 -12.53 8.29 12.35
C ALA A 119 -13.60 7.82 11.31
N SER A 120 -14.72 8.53 11.10
CA SER A 120 -15.93 7.93 10.50
C SER A 120 -16.57 8.68 9.33
N ASN A 121 -15.88 9.61 8.65
CA ASN A 121 -16.42 10.20 7.41
C ASN A 121 -15.57 9.84 6.17
N PRO A 122 -16.09 8.97 5.26
CA PRO A 122 -15.41 8.55 4.04
C PRO A 122 -14.88 9.69 3.16
N LEU A 123 -15.61 10.80 3.06
CA LEU A 123 -15.22 11.95 2.25
C LEU A 123 -14.03 12.71 2.84
N MET A 124 -13.88 12.71 4.17
CA MET A 124 -12.70 13.30 4.83
C MET A 124 -11.44 12.45 4.61
N LEU A 125 -11.57 11.12 4.71
CA LEU A 125 -10.46 10.21 4.40
C LEU A 125 -10.04 10.38 2.94
N TYR A 126 -11.00 10.38 2.02
CA TYR A 126 -10.75 10.58 0.60
C TYR A 126 -10.04 11.90 0.29
N GLN A 127 -10.41 13.02 0.93
CA GLN A 127 -9.71 14.29 0.74
C GLN A 127 -8.27 14.26 1.25
N ARG A 128 -7.97 13.49 2.30
CA ARG A 128 -6.58 13.25 2.70
C ARG A 128 -5.84 12.55 1.57
N HIS A 129 -6.39 11.49 0.98
CA HIS A 129 -5.76 10.82 -0.17
C HIS A 129 -5.59 11.74 -1.40
N ILE A 130 -6.54 12.64 -1.68
CA ILE A 130 -6.37 13.67 -2.73
C ILE A 130 -5.21 14.61 -2.40
N ASN A 131 -5.17 15.16 -1.18
CA ASN A 131 -4.08 16.05 -0.75
C ASN A 131 -2.73 15.36 -0.84
N ARG A 132 -2.70 14.07 -0.43
CA ARG A 132 -1.55 13.18 -0.50
C ARG A 132 -1.05 13.06 -1.94
N ALA A 133 -1.89 12.57 -2.83
CA ALA A 133 -1.53 12.37 -4.22
C ALA A 133 -1.11 13.67 -4.92
N THR A 134 -1.87 14.76 -4.75
CA THR A 134 -1.56 16.06 -5.37
C THR A 134 -0.24 16.65 -4.89
N SER A 135 0.12 16.42 -3.63
CA SER A 135 1.37 16.95 -3.08
C SER A 135 2.57 16.11 -3.49
N LYS A 136 2.43 14.78 -3.54
CA LYS A 136 3.46 13.87 -4.05
C LYS A 136 3.86 14.31 -5.46
N LEU A 137 2.84 14.49 -6.27
CA LEU A 137 2.90 14.88 -7.66
C LEU A 137 3.52 16.26 -7.93
N ALA A 138 3.23 17.26 -7.10
CA ALA A 138 3.94 18.53 -7.22
C ALA A 138 5.46 18.37 -6.97
N THR A 139 5.85 17.52 -6.01
CA THR A 139 7.26 17.13 -5.80
C THR A 139 7.83 16.44 -7.03
N ILE A 140 7.09 15.48 -7.62
CA ILE A 140 7.46 14.83 -8.90
C ILE A 140 7.77 15.88 -9.96
N LEU A 141 6.98 16.95 -10.00
CA LEU A 141 7.07 17.97 -11.02
C LEU A 141 8.11 19.06 -10.75
N GLY A 142 8.83 19.00 -9.63
CA GLY A 142 9.74 20.06 -9.21
C GLY A 142 9.01 21.40 -9.07
N GLN A 143 7.70 21.34 -8.83
CA GLN A 143 6.83 22.48 -8.61
C GLN A 143 6.62 22.65 -7.10
N THR A 144 6.24 23.84 -6.68
CA THR A 144 5.76 24.05 -5.31
C THR A 144 4.40 23.37 -5.16
N GLY A 145 4.34 22.33 -4.35
CA GLY A 145 3.09 21.68 -4.00
C GLY A 145 2.15 22.52 -3.14
N PRO A 146 0.92 22.03 -2.92
CA PRO A 146 -0.02 22.68 -2.01
C PRO A 146 0.64 22.88 -0.65
N THR A 147 0.61 24.10 -0.14
CA THR A 147 1.10 24.41 1.21
C THR A 147 0.28 23.65 2.26
N PRO A 148 0.83 23.36 3.45
CA PRO A 148 0.07 22.75 4.54
C PRO A 148 -1.22 23.51 4.89
N GLU A 149 -1.21 24.84 4.72
CA GLU A 149 -2.38 25.69 4.90
C GLU A 149 -3.43 25.48 3.80
N GLU A 150 -3.03 25.32 2.54
CA GLU A 150 -3.96 24.99 1.44
C GLU A 150 -4.57 23.61 1.59
N GLN A 151 -3.78 22.61 1.99
CA GLN A 151 -4.27 21.26 2.30
C GLN A 151 -5.29 21.28 3.45
N ARG A 152 -5.00 22.03 4.52
CA ARG A 152 -5.94 22.24 5.63
C ARG A 152 -7.22 22.94 5.18
N ARG A 153 -7.11 23.95 4.33
CA ARG A 153 -8.30 24.62 3.75
C ARG A 153 -9.12 23.67 2.89
N ALA A 154 -8.50 22.77 2.13
CA ALA A 154 -9.24 21.75 1.37
C ALA A 154 -10.02 20.82 2.30
N LEU A 155 -9.41 20.38 3.41
CA LEU A 155 -10.09 19.58 4.43
C LEU A 155 -11.25 20.34 5.09
N GLU A 156 -11.07 21.61 5.45
CA GLU A 156 -12.13 22.44 6.04
C GLU A 156 -13.27 22.71 5.05
N ARG A 157 -12.97 23.02 3.77
CA ARG A 157 -14.00 23.17 2.74
C ARG A 157 -14.84 21.91 2.57
N ARG A 158 -14.20 20.73 2.56
CA ARG A 158 -14.93 19.46 2.48
C ARG A 158 -15.76 19.19 3.72
N LYS A 159 -15.24 19.50 4.91
CA LYS A 159 -15.98 19.42 6.17
C LYS A 159 -17.24 20.29 6.14
N VAL A 160 -17.15 21.53 5.65
CA VAL A 160 -18.31 22.42 5.48
C VAL A 160 -19.32 21.80 4.50
N ALA A 161 -18.88 21.34 3.33
CA ALA A 161 -19.75 20.71 2.34
C ALA A 161 -20.47 19.45 2.88
N ILE A 162 -19.80 18.66 3.73
CA ILE A 162 -20.41 17.52 4.43
C ILE A 162 -21.52 17.99 5.38
N LEU A 163 -21.26 19.05 6.16
CA LEU A 163 -22.24 19.60 7.10
C LEU A 163 -23.44 20.25 6.41
N GLU A 164 -23.21 20.91 5.26
CA GLU A 164 -24.28 21.46 4.41
C GLU A 164 -25.16 20.34 3.84
N ARG A 165 -24.58 19.26 3.32
CA ARG A 165 -25.35 18.08 2.86
C ARG A 165 -26.18 17.43 3.97
N ARG A 166 -25.70 17.47 5.22
CA ARG A 166 -26.43 16.99 6.40
C ARG A 166 -27.49 17.98 6.91
N GLY A 167 -27.62 19.15 6.29
CA GLY A 167 -28.56 20.20 6.71
C GLY A 167 -28.20 20.85 8.05
N VAL A 168 -26.96 20.69 8.52
CA VAL A 168 -26.46 21.20 9.82
C VAL A 168 -26.00 22.65 9.71
N VAL A 169 -25.59 23.07 8.51
CA VAL A 169 -25.16 24.44 8.21
C VAL A 169 -25.97 24.93 7.00
N SER A 170 -26.46 26.17 7.07
CA SER A 170 -27.13 26.81 5.94
C SER A 170 -26.09 27.25 4.93
N GLY A 171 -26.28 26.90 3.65
CA GLY A 171 -25.47 27.44 2.55
C GLY A 171 -25.60 28.97 2.44
N PRO A 172 -24.78 29.61 1.59
CA PRO A 172 -24.79 31.07 1.42
C PRO A 172 -26.14 31.65 0.99
N ASP A 173 -27.02 30.84 0.40
CA ASP A 173 -28.34 31.24 -0.13
C ASP A 173 -29.49 30.82 0.80
N GLY A 174 -29.38 31.18 2.09
CA GLY A 174 -30.26 30.72 3.16
C GLY A 174 -31.76 30.63 2.82
N GLU A 175 -32.26 29.39 2.68
CA GLU A 175 -33.66 29.04 2.87
C GLU A 175 -33.74 27.74 3.68
N SER A 176 -34.40 27.82 4.85
CA SER A 176 -34.65 26.68 5.72
C SER A 176 -36.11 26.24 5.60
N SER A 177 -36.34 24.95 5.38
CA SER A 177 -37.62 24.31 5.72
C SER A 177 -37.38 23.30 6.84
N ILE A 178 -37.46 23.79 8.08
CA ILE A 178 -37.39 22.96 9.28
C ILE A 178 -38.71 22.19 9.41
N SER A 179 -38.67 20.88 9.17
CA SER A 179 -39.63 19.94 9.76
C SER A 179 -38.91 19.16 10.85
N ALA A 180 -39.10 19.62 12.09
CA ALA A 180 -38.55 18.97 13.27
C ALA A 180 -39.21 17.59 13.45
N ARG A 181 -38.40 16.52 13.40
CA ARG A 181 -38.75 15.22 13.98
C ARG A 181 -37.86 15.00 15.19
N GLU A 182 -38.49 14.91 16.36
CA GLU A 182 -37.85 14.71 17.67
C GLU A 182 -36.99 13.42 17.72
N PRO A 183 -35.85 13.43 18.43
CA PRO A 183 -35.06 12.23 18.65
C PRO A 183 -35.69 11.36 19.75
N GLN A 184 -36.09 10.13 19.39
CA GLN A 184 -36.47 9.12 20.38
C GLN A 184 -35.25 8.70 21.20
N ARG A 185 -35.36 8.85 22.53
CA ARG A 185 -34.47 8.26 23.52
C ARG A 185 -34.50 6.74 23.43
N HIS A 186 -33.39 6.12 23.06
CA HIS A 186 -33.13 4.72 23.39
C HIS A 186 -32.23 4.62 24.62
N THR A 187 -32.74 3.90 25.61
CA THR A 187 -32.10 3.59 26.89
C THR A 187 -31.11 2.44 26.72
N ASN A 188 -29.85 2.64 27.12
CA ASN A 188 -28.85 1.56 27.23
C ASN A 188 -29.21 0.60 28.37
N PRO A 189 -29.22 -0.73 28.16
CA PRO A 189 -29.09 -1.68 29.25
C PRO A 189 -27.61 -1.81 29.65
N ARG A 190 -27.31 -1.58 30.93
CA ARG A 190 -26.10 -2.09 31.57
C ARG A 190 -26.12 -3.62 31.55
N GLN A 191 -25.06 -4.24 31.05
CA GLN A 191 -24.72 -5.62 31.41
C GLN A 191 -23.24 -5.71 31.76
N GLY A 192 -22.98 -6.36 32.90
CA GLY A 192 -21.72 -6.34 33.61
C GLY A 192 -20.65 -7.22 32.99
N TYR A 193 -19.41 -6.80 33.22
CA TYR A 193 -18.20 -7.56 32.97
C TYR A 193 -18.15 -8.81 33.86
N THR A 194 -17.92 -9.97 33.25
CA THR A 194 -17.27 -11.11 33.89
C THR A 194 -16.02 -11.45 33.11
N ASN A 195 -14.87 -11.38 33.79
CA ASN A 195 -13.55 -11.73 33.28
C ASN A 195 -13.45 -13.23 33.04
N HIS A 196 -13.15 -13.64 31.81
CA HIS A 196 -12.38 -14.85 31.53
C HIS A 196 -11.45 -14.58 30.35
N ALA A 197 -10.15 -14.72 30.62
CA ALA A 197 -9.10 -14.78 29.61
C ALA A 197 -9.08 -16.19 28.99
N GLU A 198 -8.71 -16.25 27.70
CA GLU A 198 -8.61 -17.40 26.80
C GLU A 198 -9.81 -17.63 25.86
N SER A 199 -9.51 -17.74 24.55
CA SER A 199 -10.35 -18.10 23.38
C SER A 199 -10.86 -17.01 22.40
N GLY A 200 -10.21 -15.85 22.30
CA GLY A 200 -10.53 -14.85 21.25
C GLY A 200 -10.15 -15.23 19.81
N GLY A 201 -9.24 -16.21 19.61
CA GLY A 201 -8.75 -16.57 18.26
C GLY A 201 -9.55 -17.67 17.54
N GLU A 202 -10.19 -18.59 18.27
CA GLU A 202 -10.92 -19.71 17.65
C GLU A 202 -12.36 -19.36 17.28
N MET A 203 -12.99 -18.40 17.98
CA MET A 203 -14.38 -18.01 17.70
C MET A 203 -14.48 -17.16 16.44
N GLN A 204 -13.54 -16.25 16.19
CA GLN A 204 -13.44 -15.49 14.93
C GLN A 204 -13.16 -16.44 13.75
N ARG A 205 -12.29 -17.44 13.94
CA ARG A 205 -11.91 -18.41 12.90
C ARG A 205 -13.08 -19.33 12.53
N ARG A 206 -13.82 -19.85 13.52
CA ARG A 206 -15.03 -20.66 13.26
C ARG A 206 -16.21 -19.84 12.72
N PHE A 207 -16.30 -18.55 13.07
CA PHE A 207 -17.32 -17.65 12.53
C PHE A 207 -17.04 -17.34 11.05
N LEU A 208 -15.78 -17.11 10.69
CA LEU A 208 -15.36 -16.90 9.29
C LEU A 208 -15.40 -18.21 8.48
N GLU A 209 -15.02 -19.36 9.05
CA GLU A 209 -15.10 -20.67 8.37
C GLU A 209 -16.56 -21.04 8.04
N ASN A 210 -17.52 -20.76 8.93
CA ASN A 210 -18.94 -21.05 8.67
C ASN A 210 -19.60 -20.10 7.65
N ILE A 211 -19.12 -18.85 7.53
CA ILE A 211 -19.60 -17.91 6.51
C ILE A 211 -19.00 -18.27 5.14
N MET A 212 -17.74 -18.70 5.09
CA MET A 212 -17.05 -19.10 3.87
C MET A 212 -17.56 -20.45 3.31
N ASP A 213 -17.92 -21.39 4.19
CA ASP A 213 -18.54 -22.67 3.78
C ASP A 213 -19.96 -22.48 3.20
N ASP A 214 -20.70 -21.46 3.64
CA ASP A 214 -22.07 -21.16 3.17
C ASP A 214 -22.09 -20.24 1.93
N LEU A 215 -21.04 -19.43 1.70
CA LEU A 215 -20.91 -18.60 0.48
C LEU A 215 -20.18 -19.27 -0.69
N PHE A 216 -19.21 -20.17 -0.46
CA PHE A 216 -18.35 -20.70 -1.54
C PHE A 216 -18.23 -22.21 -1.64
N GLY A 217 -18.79 -22.97 -0.68
CA GLY A 217 -18.70 -24.43 -0.69
C GLY A 217 -17.27 -24.95 -0.47
N LYS A 218 -17.18 -26.16 0.08
CA LYS A 218 -15.91 -26.79 0.49
C LYS A 218 -14.84 -26.74 -0.60
N THR A 219 -13.68 -26.19 -0.25
CA THR A 219 -12.46 -26.25 -1.05
C THR A 219 -12.06 -27.70 -1.31
N GLY A 220 -12.31 -28.15 -2.53
CA GLY A 220 -11.88 -29.45 -3.02
C GLY A 220 -12.07 -29.52 -4.54
N SER A 221 -11.01 -29.21 -5.28
CA SER A 221 -10.70 -29.65 -6.65
C SER A 221 -11.79 -29.63 -7.76
N GLU A 222 -12.97 -29.03 -7.58
CA GLU A 222 -14.06 -29.00 -8.58
C GLU A 222 -14.69 -27.60 -8.77
N GLY A 223 -13.97 -26.52 -8.50
CA GLY A 223 -14.48 -25.13 -8.60
C GLY A 223 -14.46 -24.49 -9.99
N GLY A 224 -14.32 -25.28 -11.06
CA GLY A 224 -14.06 -24.76 -12.40
C GLY A 224 -15.28 -24.62 -13.32
N VAL A 225 -16.43 -24.08 -12.88
CA VAL A 225 -17.56 -23.81 -13.82
C VAL A 225 -18.40 -22.53 -13.55
N HIS A 226 -18.33 -21.85 -12.39
CA HIS A 226 -19.26 -20.74 -12.11
C HIS A 226 -18.66 -19.51 -11.37
N ALA A 227 -17.52 -18.98 -11.82
CA ALA A 227 -17.19 -17.60 -11.49
C ALA A 227 -18.17 -16.66 -12.26
N LYS A 228 -19.09 -16.01 -11.54
CA LYS A 228 -19.85 -14.89 -12.12
C LYS A 228 -18.84 -13.77 -12.39
N SER A 229 -18.86 -13.18 -13.59
CA SER A 229 -18.08 -11.97 -13.89
C SER A 229 -18.22 -10.94 -12.76
N THR A 230 -17.10 -10.44 -12.22
CA THR A 230 -17.08 -9.42 -11.16
C THR A 230 -17.95 -8.20 -11.45
N VAL A 231 -18.05 -7.76 -12.72
CA VAL A 231 -18.97 -6.69 -13.15
C VAL A 231 -20.43 -7.00 -12.82
N LYS A 232 -20.84 -8.27 -12.99
CA LYS A 232 -22.19 -8.72 -12.64
C LYS A 232 -22.37 -8.80 -11.12
N GLN A 233 -21.33 -9.20 -10.39
CA GLN A 233 -21.36 -9.22 -8.93
C GLN A 233 -21.58 -7.80 -8.37
N VAL A 234 -20.80 -6.81 -8.81
CA VAL A 234 -20.97 -5.40 -8.38
C VAL A 234 -22.34 -4.86 -8.77
N ALA A 235 -22.85 -5.22 -9.96
CA ALA A 235 -24.18 -4.79 -10.40
C ALA A 235 -25.30 -5.32 -9.48
N ASP A 236 -25.15 -6.55 -8.96
CA ASP A 236 -26.15 -7.23 -8.15
C ASP A 236 -26.00 -6.91 -6.64
N GLU A 237 -24.76 -6.80 -6.14
CA GLU A 237 -24.42 -6.73 -4.71
C GLU A 237 -23.91 -5.35 -4.25
N GLY A 238 -23.44 -4.50 -5.17
CA GLY A 238 -22.91 -3.17 -4.88
C GLY A 238 -21.49 -3.18 -4.31
N TYR A 239 -21.26 -2.32 -3.30
CA TYR A 239 -19.96 -2.20 -2.64
C TYR A 239 -19.64 -3.46 -1.80
N PRO A 240 -18.42 -4.05 -1.89
CA PRO A 240 -18.09 -5.26 -1.15
C PRO A 240 -18.13 -5.07 0.37
N GLU A 241 -18.88 -5.91 1.09
CA GLU A 241 -18.99 -5.83 2.56
C GLU A 241 -17.65 -6.04 3.26
N ILE A 242 -16.81 -6.94 2.73
CA ILE A 242 -15.47 -7.18 3.26
C ILE A 242 -14.55 -5.95 3.18
N ASP A 243 -14.66 -5.15 2.11
CA ASP A 243 -13.92 -3.90 1.98
C ASP A 243 -14.42 -2.85 2.99
N LEU A 244 -15.72 -2.86 3.30
CA LEU A 244 -16.29 -1.95 4.30
C LEU A 244 -15.78 -2.31 5.69
N ILE A 245 -15.76 -3.60 6.04
CA ILE A 245 -15.21 -4.09 7.30
C ILE A 245 -13.72 -3.74 7.41
N ALA A 246 -12.95 -3.97 6.34
CA ALA A 246 -11.53 -3.66 6.30
C ALA A 246 -11.25 -2.16 6.44
N SER A 247 -12.07 -1.29 5.84
CA SER A 247 -11.94 0.18 5.97
C SER A 247 -12.11 0.71 7.40
N GLY A 248 -12.78 -0.06 8.27
CA GLY A 248 -12.92 0.24 9.69
C GLY A 248 -11.81 -0.34 10.57
N SER A 249 -10.81 -1.00 9.98
CA SER A 249 -9.72 -1.67 10.69
C SER A 249 -8.37 -1.06 10.36
N ASP A 250 -7.56 -0.84 11.39
CA ASP A 250 -6.14 -0.47 11.29
C ASP A 250 -5.22 -1.71 11.16
N ASN A 251 -5.79 -2.92 11.08
CA ASN A 251 -5.02 -4.16 11.00
C ASN A 251 -4.55 -4.45 9.57
N LEU A 252 -3.39 -5.09 9.49
CA LEU A 252 -2.89 -5.68 8.25
C LEU A 252 -3.58 -7.01 7.96
N THR A 253 -3.98 -7.20 6.70
CA THR A 253 -4.38 -8.51 6.17
C THR A 253 -3.14 -9.22 5.65
N VAL A 254 -2.70 -10.25 6.38
CA VAL A 254 -1.43 -10.94 6.14
C VAL A 254 -1.41 -11.66 4.80
N ALA A 255 -0.33 -11.52 4.04
CA ALA A 255 -0.12 -12.22 2.79
C ALA A 255 0.13 -13.71 2.98
N GLY A 256 -0.29 -14.50 2.00
CA GLY A 256 0.11 -15.89 1.83
C GLY A 256 1.62 -16.02 1.58
N ALA A 257 2.11 -17.26 1.63
CA ALA A 257 3.50 -17.54 1.32
C ALA A 257 3.82 -17.16 -0.15
N PRO A 258 4.95 -16.50 -0.42
CA PRO A 258 5.36 -16.17 -1.78
C PRO A 258 5.53 -17.39 -2.68
N THR A 259 5.24 -17.23 -3.96
CA THR A 259 5.35 -18.27 -4.99
C THR A 259 6.70 -18.29 -5.69
N ALA A 260 7.46 -17.18 -5.68
CA ALA A 260 8.81 -17.13 -6.24
C ALA A 260 9.91 -16.97 -5.16
N VAL A 261 11.13 -17.43 -5.50
CA VAL A 261 12.33 -17.13 -4.71
C VAL A 261 12.64 -15.64 -4.76
N GLN A 262 13.30 -15.13 -3.72
CA GLN A 262 13.65 -13.70 -3.62
C GLN A 262 12.41 -12.79 -3.61
N SER A 263 11.30 -13.31 -3.10
CA SER A 263 10.05 -12.57 -2.93
C SER A 263 9.67 -12.40 -1.47
N LEU A 264 8.87 -11.37 -1.20
CA LEU A 264 8.19 -11.12 0.08
C LEU A 264 6.69 -11.05 -0.14
N GLY A 265 5.91 -11.54 0.83
CA GLY A 265 4.47 -11.31 0.86
C GLY A 265 4.17 -9.84 1.12
N LEU A 266 3.10 -9.34 0.50
CA LEU A 266 2.61 -7.96 0.68
C LEU A 266 1.34 -7.96 1.53
N ASP A 267 1.48 -7.64 2.80
CA ASP A 267 0.35 -7.44 3.69
C ASP A 267 -0.47 -6.23 3.23
N ILE A 268 -1.80 -6.33 3.27
CA ILE A 268 -2.69 -5.25 2.84
C ILE A 268 -3.09 -4.42 4.05
N GLU A 269 -2.91 -3.10 3.95
CA GLU A 269 -3.43 -2.13 4.90
C GLU A 269 -4.90 -1.80 4.60
N SER A 270 -5.76 -2.01 5.60
CA SER A 270 -7.18 -1.60 5.57
C SER A 270 -7.88 -2.05 4.28
N ASN A 271 -8.64 -1.17 3.61
CA ASN A 271 -9.27 -1.42 2.32
C ASN A 271 -8.34 -1.14 1.12
N ASP A 272 -7.25 -1.91 1.00
CA ASP A 272 -6.28 -1.83 -0.10
C ASP A 272 -5.57 -0.46 -0.21
N ILE A 273 -5.38 0.26 0.90
CA ILE A 273 -4.82 1.62 0.87
C ILE A 273 -3.29 1.68 0.87
N GLY A 274 -2.63 0.58 1.24
CA GLY A 274 -1.19 0.43 1.32
C GLY A 274 -0.77 -1.04 1.32
N TYR A 275 0.48 -1.30 0.93
CA TYR A 275 1.04 -2.66 0.82
C TYR A 275 2.38 -2.72 1.54
N VAL A 276 2.46 -3.60 2.53
CA VAL A 276 3.55 -3.63 3.52
C VAL A 276 4.30 -4.95 3.39
N ALA A 277 5.62 -4.88 3.23
CA ALA A 277 6.49 -6.04 3.28
C ALA A 277 7.27 -6.06 4.59
N THR A 278 7.61 -7.25 5.08
CA THR A 278 8.43 -7.41 6.27
C THR A 278 9.87 -7.74 5.88
N ILE A 279 10.85 -7.00 6.43
CA ILE A 279 12.29 -7.24 6.24
C ILE A 279 13.01 -7.31 7.60
N GLU A 280 14.27 -7.74 7.59
CA GLU A 280 15.12 -7.73 8.78
C GLU A 280 16.24 -6.69 8.63
N ILE A 281 16.56 -5.97 9.71
CA ILE A 281 17.58 -4.91 9.74
C ILE A 281 18.45 -5.05 10.98
N GLY A 282 19.75 -4.82 10.81
CA GLY A 282 20.73 -4.77 11.89
C GLY A 282 21.31 -6.13 12.29
N SER A 283 22.35 -6.11 13.14
CA SER A 283 23.06 -7.34 13.58
C SER A 283 22.21 -8.32 14.39
N GLN A 284 21.04 -7.87 14.86
CA GLN A 284 20.09 -8.68 15.62
C GLN A 284 18.89 -9.14 14.76
N ASN A 285 18.92 -8.91 13.44
CA ASN A 285 17.84 -9.26 12.51
C ASN A 285 16.47 -8.77 13.01
N GLN A 286 16.40 -7.49 13.40
CA GLN A 286 15.15 -6.93 13.89
C GLN A 286 14.16 -6.79 12.74
N THR A 287 12.93 -7.23 12.96
CA THR A 287 11.88 -7.20 11.96
C THR A 287 11.29 -5.79 11.81
N PHE A 288 11.28 -5.25 10.59
CA PHE A 288 10.66 -3.98 10.25
C PHE A 288 9.59 -4.20 9.17
N ARG A 289 8.42 -3.57 9.38
CA ARG A 289 7.37 -3.48 8.38
C ARG A 289 7.60 -2.25 7.52
N MET A 290 7.73 -2.46 6.21
CA MET A 290 8.10 -1.44 5.25
C MET A 290 6.97 -1.25 4.24
N LEU A 291 6.45 -0.04 4.12
CA LEU A 291 5.57 0.33 3.01
C LEU A 291 6.37 0.29 1.71
N ILE A 292 5.87 -0.43 0.71
CA ILE A 292 6.53 -0.64 -0.58
C ILE A 292 6.13 0.47 -1.57
N ASP A 293 7.06 1.39 -1.86
CA ASP A 293 6.77 2.62 -2.60
C ASP A 293 7.64 2.76 -3.86
N SER A 294 7.07 2.43 -5.01
CA SER A 294 7.71 2.64 -6.32
C SER A 294 7.65 4.11 -6.81
N GLY A 295 6.99 5.00 -6.08
CA GLY A 295 6.95 6.44 -6.33
C GLY A 295 7.91 7.28 -5.50
N SER A 296 8.83 6.65 -4.74
CA SER A 296 9.97 7.33 -4.11
C SER A 296 11.22 6.46 -4.15
N ALA A 297 12.40 7.02 -3.84
CA ALA A 297 13.68 6.31 -3.95
C ALA A 297 14.48 6.24 -2.64
N ASP A 298 13.91 6.71 -1.53
CA ASP A 298 14.57 6.69 -0.23
C ASP A 298 14.00 5.57 0.65
N THR A 299 14.89 4.82 1.29
CA THR A 299 14.53 3.86 2.33
C THR A 299 14.82 4.48 3.69
N TRP A 300 13.87 4.42 4.62
CA TRP A 300 14.06 4.94 5.97
C TRP A 300 13.27 4.20 7.04
N VAL A 301 13.78 4.25 8.27
CA VAL A 301 13.15 3.73 9.50
C VAL A 301 13.42 4.66 10.69
N PRO A 302 12.63 4.63 11.78
CA PRO A 302 12.85 5.50 12.92
C PRO A 302 14.08 5.12 13.73
N SER A 303 14.81 6.14 14.18
CA SER A 303 15.94 5.96 15.08
C SER A 303 15.48 5.65 16.50
N THR A 304 16.24 4.87 17.26
CA THR A 304 16.04 4.72 18.72
C THR A 304 16.19 6.04 19.49
N ALA A 305 16.82 7.05 18.87
CA ALA A 305 16.87 8.41 19.39
C ALA A 305 15.59 9.22 19.14
N CYS A 306 14.68 8.75 18.28
CA CYS A 306 13.50 9.49 17.87
C CYS A 306 12.43 9.53 18.97
N ARG A 307 12.13 10.75 19.44
CA ARG A 307 11.08 11.04 20.42
C ARG A 307 9.77 11.53 19.79
N ALA A 308 9.82 11.93 18.52
CA ALA A 308 8.69 12.43 17.74
C ALA A 308 8.25 11.45 16.63
N CYS A 309 8.66 10.18 16.72
CA CYS A 309 8.26 9.09 15.83
C CYS A 309 7.33 8.14 16.59
N GLY A 310 6.64 7.26 15.85
CA GLY A 310 5.68 6.31 16.40
C GLY A 310 6.18 5.60 17.66
N SER A 311 5.32 5.51 18.68
CA SER A 311 5.70 4.93 19.96
C SER A 311 5.67 3.39 19.90
N SER A 312 4.76 2.86 19.07
CA SER A 312 4.60 1.44 18.75
C SER A 312 5.57 0.92 17.68
N HIS A 313 6.23 1.81 16.95
CA HIS A 313 7.09 1.46 15.82
C HIS A 313 8.40 0.81 16.24
N GLN A 314 8.86 -0.17 15.46
CA GLN A 314 10.20 -0.73 15.60
C GLN A 314 11.24 0.34 15.22
N LYS A 315 12.32 0.45 16.02
CA LYS A 315 13.34 1.50 15.87
C LYS A 315 14.73 0.90 15.71
N LEU A 316 15.62 1.60 15.01
CA LEU A 316 17.01 1.18 14.77
C LEU A 316 18.03 2.14 15.43
N GLY A 317 19.10 1.59 16.00
CA GLY A 317 20.26 2.38 16.40
C GLY A 317 21.36 1.56 17.07
N ALA A 318 22.42 2.24 17.51
CA ALA A 318 23.56 1.60 18.18
C ALA A 318 23.20 0.83 19.47
N SER A 319 22.02 1.09 20.03
CA SER A 319 21.51 0.38 21.21
C SER A 319 20.98 -1.03 20.91
N ASN A 320 20.68 -1.34 19.65
CA ASN A 320 20.05 -2.61 19.26
C ASN A 320 20.61 -3.24 17.96
N SER A 321 21.67 -2.66 17.39
CA SER A 321 22.44 -3.25 16.31
C SER A 321 23.92 -2.89 16.47
N ASP A 322 24.78 -3.91 16.52
CA ASP A 322 26.23 -3.80 16.64
C ASP A 322 26.88 -3.39 15.31
N THR A 323 26.19 -3.61 14.19
CA THR A 323 26.62 -3.20 12.84
C THR A 323 26.14 -1.79 12.48
N PHE A 324 25.34 -1.16 13.33
CA PHE A 324 24.83 0.19 13.12
C PHE A 324 25.95 1.24 13.19
N THR A 325 26.06 2.04 12.14
CA THR A 325 26.96 3.20 12.08
C THR A 325 26.16 4.46 11.74
N ALA A 326 26.02 5.36 12.72
CA ALA A 326 25.44 6.67 12.47
C ALA A 326 26.34 7.51 11.56
N LEU A 327 25.75 8.23 10.59
CA LEU A 327 26.43 9.23 9.79
C LEU A 327 25.88 10.64 10.14
N SER A 328 26.68 11.67 9.89
CA SER A 328 26.28 13.08 10.12
C SER A 328 25.61 13.73 8.91
N THR A 329 25.40 12.97 7.82
CA THR A 329 24.76 13.48 6.61
C THR A 329 23.26 13.65 6.87
N PRO A 330 22.72 14.87 6.80
CA PRO A 330 21.30 15.10 7.06
C PRO A 330 20.43 14.51 5.95
N PHE A 331 19.22 14.10 6.33
CA PHE A 331 18.19 13.60 5.43
C PHE A 331 16.87 14.32 5.71
N SER A 332 16.15 14.67 4.65
CA SER A 332 14.77 15.14 4.74
C SER A 332 14.05 14.79 3.45
N ILE A 333 12.83 14.31 3.61
CA ILE A 333 11.92 14.00 2.50
C ILE A 333 10.53 14.52 2.84
N GLN A 334 9.90 15.14 1.85
CA GLN A 334 8.50 15.53 1.89
C GLN A 334 7.76 14.63 0.89
N TYR A 335 7.00 13.69 1.43
CA TYR A 335 6.01 12.97 0.64
C TYR A 335 4.78 13.84 0.45
N GLY A 336 3.90 13.40 -0.43
CA GLY A 336 2.60 13.99 -0.51
C GLY A 336 1.78 13.85 0.77
N THR A 337 2.01 12.76 1.50
CA THR A 337 1.31 12.39 2.73
C THR A 337 1.81 13.05 3.99
N GLY A 338 3.10 13.32 4.05
CA GLY A 338 3.76 13.72 5.28
C GLY A 338 5.24 13.87 5.04
N ASP A 339 5.97 14.19 6.08
CA ASP A 339 7.40 14.39 6.01
C ASP A 339 8.15 13.54 7.05
N ALA A 340 9.40 13.26 6.70
CA ALA A 340 10.33 12.55 7.55
C ALA A 340 11.71 13.23 7.45
N SER A 341 12.39 13.39 8.58
CA SER A 341 13.74 13.97 8.61
C SER A 341 14.62 13.36 9.69
N GLY A 342 15.92 13.37 9.45
CA GLY A 342 16.92 12.78 10.32
C GLY A 342 18.30 12.79 9.68
N ASN A 343 19.02 11.68 9.78
CA ASN A 343 20.37 11.54 9.20
C ASN A 343 20.50 10.20 8.50
N LEU A 344 21.52 10.07 7.65
CA LEU A 344 21.90 8.77 7.11
C LEU A 344 22.56 7.91 8.18
N ALA A 345 22.42 6.60 8.03
CA ALA A 345 23.13 5.58 8.79
C ALA A 345 23.55 4.45 7.85
N ARG A 346 24.45 3.59 8.33
CA ARG A 346 24.77 2.31 7.71
C ARG A 346 24.39 1.17 8.61
N ASP A 347 23.78 0.16 8.03
CA ASP A 347 23.55 -1.12 8.67
C ASP A 347 23.34 -2.22 7.62
N ASN A 348 23.15 -3.46 8.06
CA ASN A 348 22.79 -4.58 7.20
C ASN A 348 21.27 -4.67 7.06
N LEU A 349 20.78 -4.92 5.84
CA LEU A 349 19.40 -5.28 5.56
C LEU A 349 19.34 -6.71 5.03
N GLU A 350 18.32 -7.46 5.40
CA GLU A 350 17.99 -8.74 4.81
C GLU A 350 16.60 -8.67 4.20
N ILE A 351 16.55 -8.76 2.87
CA ILE A 351 15.34 -8.56 2.05
C ILE A 351 15.11 -9.83 1.25
N ALA A 352 14.03 -10.57 1.51
CA ALA A 352 13.72 -11.80 0.78
C ALA A 352 14.86 -12.85 0.79
N ASN A 353 15.55 -13.01 1.94
CA ASN A 353 16.78 -13.81 2.11
C ASN A 353 17.98 -13.30 1.30
N LEU A 354 17.95 -12.05 0.84
CA LEU A 354 19.06 -11.35 0.20
C LEU A 354 19.70 -10.39 1.20
N GLU A 355 20.87 -10.77 1.70
CA GLU A 355 21.67 -9.90 2.57
C GLU A 355 22.28 -8.75 1.75
N LEU A 356 21.93 -7.53 2.14
CA LEU A 356 22.50 -6.27 1.67
C LEU A 356 23.34 -5.65 2.80
N ALA A 357 24.62 -6.02 2.83
CA ALA A 357 25.53 -5.60 3.89
C ALA A 357 25.96 -4.14 3.74
N ASN A 358 26.14 -3.45 4.87
CA ASN A 358 26.67 -2.09 4.97
C ASN A 358 25.95 -1.09 4.04
N TYR A 359 24.62 -1.22 3.95
CA TYR A 359 23.77 -0.36 3.14
C TYR A 359 23.59 0.99 3.82
N THR A 360 23.68 2.08 3.03
CA THR A 360 23.45 3.44 3.55
C THR A 360 22.00 3.84 3.28
N PHE A 361 21.27 4.21 4.31
CA PHE A 361 19.86 4.62 4.24
C PHE A 361 19.55 5.63 5.35
N ALA A 362 18.34 6.18 5.39
CA ALA A 362 18.01 7.21 6.37
C ALA A 362 17.45 6.60 7.67
N VAL A 363 17.82 7.20 8.80
CA VAL A 363 17.14 7.01 10.08
C VAL A 363 16.50 8.31 10.53
N THR A 364 15.21 8.26 10.82
CA THR A 364 14.42 9.46 11.13
C THR A 364 14.53 9.83 12.61
N THR A 365 14.47 11.12 12.88
CA THR A 365 14.40 11.71 14.23
C THR A 365 13.16 12.59 14.41
N GLN A 366 12.46 12.88 13.32
CA GLN A 366 11.16 13.54 13.26
C GLN A 366 10.36 12.95 12.10
N GLU A 367 9.09 12.68 12.37
CA GLU A 367 8.09 12.21 11.42
C GLU A 367 6.82 13.03 11.63
N SER A 368 6.12 13.33 10.54
CA SER A 368 4.76 13.84 10.62
C SER A 368 3.80 12.82 11.24
N SER A 369 2.65 13.27 11.75
CA SER A 369 1.62 12.37 12.28
C SER A 369 1.10 11.36 11.28
N ASP A 370 1.21 11.63 9.97
CA ASP A 370 0.85 10.67 8.92
C ASP A 370 1.73 9.42 8.92
N PHE A 371 2.90 9.48 9.56
CA PHE A 371 3.79 8.33 9.75
C PHE A 371 3.93 7.94 11.22
N SER A 372 3.88 8.89 12.15
CA SER A 372 4.15 8.62 13.57
C SER A 372 2.92 8.24 14.40
N ASP A 373 1.71 8.25 13.84
CA ASP A 373 0.50 7.86 14.59
C ASP A 373 0.56 6.37 14.94
N ASP A 374 0.08 6.00 16.13
CA ASP A 374 0.13 4.62 16.59
C ASP A 374 -0.81 3.69 15.77
N THR A 375 -1.74 4.23 14.98
CA THR A 375 -2.56 3.47 14.03
C THR A 375 -1.83 3.16 12.71
N VAL A 376 -0.67 3.75 12.44
CA VAL A 376 0.11 3.47 11.22
C VAL A 376 0.73 2.08 11.33
N PRO A 377 0.42 1.14 10.40
CA PRO A 377 0.76 -0.27 10.56
C PRO A 377 2.14 -0.65 10.01
N PHE A 378 2.94 0.31 9.55
CA PHE A 378 4.31 0.11 9.08
C PHE A 378 5.29 0.97 9.89
N ASP A 379 6.52 0.50 10.01
CA ASP A 379 7.58 1.15 10.77
C ASP A 379 8.41 2.10 9.89
N GLY A 380 8.41 1.90 8.57
CA GLY A 380 9.18 2.71 7.64
C GLY A 380 8.75 2.54 6.20
N LEU A 381 9.54 3.11 5.28
CA LEU A 381 9.26 3.18 3.86
C LEU A 381 10.44 2.63 3.06
N MET A 382 10.16 1.86 2.01
CA MET A 382 11.14 1.35 1.06
C MET A 382 10.89 1.96 -0.33
N GLY A 383 11.70 2.95 -0.69
CA GLY A 383 11.68 3.56 -2.02
C GLY A 383 12.24 2.65 -3.11
N LEU A 384 11.45 2.43 -4.17
CA LEU A 384 11.71 1.54 -5.31
C LEU A 384 11.47 2.22 -6.68
N ALA A 385 11.43 3.56 -6.70
CA ALA A 385 11.62 4.34 -7.92
C ALA A 385 13.06 4.19 -8.43
N ARG A 386 13.47 5.03 -9.39
CA ARG A 386 14.87 5.06 -9.78
C ARG A 386 15.72 5.85 -8.80
N SER A 387 16.95 5.39 -8.58
CA SER A 387 17.91 5.98 -7.63
C SER A 387 18.19 7.47 -7.83
N GLU A 388 18.00 8.01 -9.05
CA GLU A 388 18.18 9.44 -9.31
C GLU A 388 17.19 10.34 -8.55
N LEU A 389 16.09 9.78 -8.04
CA LEU A 389 15.08 10.49 -7.25
C LEU A 389 15.44 10.58 -5.75
N SER A 390 16.48 9.88 -5.28
CA SER A 390 16.79 9.80 -3.85
C SER A 390 17.26 11.14 -3.27
N ASN A 391 16.58 11.61 -2.23
CA ASN A 391 17.00 12.75 -1.43
C ASN A 391 18.24 12.42 -0.58
N ALA A 392 18.42 11.15 -0.19
CA ALA A 392 19.62 10.65 0.49
C ALA A 392 20.84 10.54 -0.44
N GLY A 393 20.63 10.62 -1.76
CA GLY A 393 21.66 10.38 -2.77
C GLY A 393 22.22 8.95 -2.72
N GLN A 394 21.42 7.98 -2.27
CA GLN A 394 21.81 6.57 -2.16
C GLN A 394 21.09 5.73 -3.23
N PRO A 395 21.70 4.62 -3.69
CA PRO A 395 21.01 3.67 -4.56
C PRO A 395 19.79 3.06 -3.85
N THR A 396 18.70 2.81 -4.57
CA THR A 396 17.58 2.03 -4.05
C THR A 396 17.99 0.59 -3.70
N PRO A 397 17.23 -0.14 -2.88
CA PRO A 397 17.60 -1.50 -2.48
C PRO A 397 17.86 -2.44 -3.65
N ILE A 398 17.06 -2.39 -4.72
CA ILE A 398 17.24 -3.25 -5.90
C ILE A 398 18.53 -2.92 -6.67
N ASP A 399 18.86 -1.64 -6.83
CA ASP A 399 20.10 -1.21 -7.47
C ASP A 399 21.33 -1.58 -6.63
N ALA A 400 21.21 -1.48 -5.30
CA ALA A 400 22.24 -1.87 -4.36
C ALA A 400 22.47 -3.40 -4.36
N LEU A 401 21.40 -4.20 -4.34
CA LEU A 401 21.46 -5.66 -4.44
C LEU A 401 22.12 -6.11 -5.75
N TYR A 402 21.73 -5.50 -6.86
CA TYR A 402 22.33 -5.80 -8.16
C TYR A 402 23.81 -5.42 -8.20
N LYS A 403 24.17 -4.24 -7.67
CA LYS A 403 25.57 -3.80 -7.58
C LYS A 403 26.43 -4.73 -6.71
N GLN A 404 25.85 -5.32 -5.66
CA GLN A 404 26.53 -6.32 -4.82
C GLN A 404 26.48 -7.75 -5.39
N GLY A 405 25.89 -7.95 -6.57
CA GLY A 405 25.79 -9.27 -7.21
C GLY A 405 24.84 -10.24 -6.50
N LYS A 406 23.91 -9.71 -5.69
CA LYS A 406 22.92 -10.51 -4.94
C LYS A 406 21.75 -10.94 -5.83
N VAL A 407 21.47 -10.18 -6.89
CA VAL A 407 20.47 -10.48 -7.92
C VAL A 407 21.09 -10.42 -9.32
N GLN A 408 20.50 -11.13 -10.28
CA GLN A 408 21.03 -11.21 -11.65
C GLN A 408 20.72 -9.97 -12.50
N ALA A 409 19.63 -9.26 -12.17
CA ALA A 409 19.25 -8.00 -12.78
C ALA A 409 18.57 -7.10 -11.75
N PRO A 410 18.60 -5.76 -11.91
CA PRO A 410 17.87 -4.87 -11.03
C PRO A 410 16.41 -4.74 -11.52
N VAL A 411 15.69 -5.86 -11.41
CA VAL A 411 14.29 -5.99 -11.80
C VAL A 411 13.45 -6.17 -10.56
N MET A 412 12.30 -5.48 -10.53
CA MET A 412 11.27 -5.68 -9.51
C MET A 412 10.00 -6.19 -10.18
N GLY A 413 9.33 -7.14 -9.54
CA GLY A 413 7.99 -7.61 -9.88
C GLY A 413 7.00 -7.33 -8.76
N TYR A 414 5.79 -6.93 -9.10
CA TYR A 414 4.73 -6.55 -8.15
C TYR A 414 3.42 -7.22 -8.54
N HIS A 415 2.86 -7.96 -7.59
CA HIS A 415 1.48 -8.45 -7.60
C HIS A 415 0.80 -7.91 -6.34
N LEU A 416 -0.11 -6.94 -6.50
CA LEU A 416 -0.85 -6.37 -5.38
C LEU A 416 -2.13 -7.18 -5.16
N GLY A 417 -2.34 -7.67 -3.93
CA GLY A 417 -3.57 -8.37 -3.56
C GLY A 417 -4.78 -7.44 -3.46
N ARG A 418 -5.98 -8.02 -3.30
CA ARG A 418 -7.25 -7.28 -3.14
C ARG A 418 -8.05 -7.91 -2.01
N ILE A 419 -8.42 -7.15 -0.99
CA ILE A 419 -9.25 -7.64 0.14
C ILE A 419 -10.54 -8.29 -0.35
N ALA A 420 -11.21 -7.68 -1.32
CA ALA A 420 -12.46 -8.19 -1.89
C ALA A 420 -12.36 -9.59 -2.52
N ASP A 421 -11.16 -10.12 -2.77
CA ASP A 421 -10.98 -11.49 -3.28
C ASP A 421 -11.05 -12.54 -2.16
N GLY A 422 -11.07 -12.12 -0.88
CA GLY A 422 -11.24 -13.00 0.29
C GLY A 422 -9.97 -13.74 0.72
N TYR A 423 -8.86 -13.51 0.03
CA TYR A 423 -7.52 -13.98 0.37
C TYR A 423 -6.50 -12.92 -0.06
N ASN A 424 -5.30 -12.97 0.53
CA ASN A 424 -4.20 -12.10 0.13
C ASN A 424 -3.04 -12.95 -0.38
N ASP A 425 -2.77 -12.89 -1.68
CA ASP A 425 -1.62 -13.53 -2.31
C ASP A 425 -0.59 -12.50 -2.85
N GLY A 426 -0.70 -11.25 -2.38
CA GLY A 426 0.16 -10.14 -2.76
C GLY A 426 1.63 -10.46 -2.55
N GLU A 427 2.47 -10.08 -3.52
CA GLU A 427 3.88 -10.43 -3.56
C GLU A 427 4.73 -9.34 -4.24
N VAL A 428 5.91 -9.09 -3.69
CA VAL A 428 6.98 -8.33 -4.35
C VAL A 428 8.19 -9.22 -4.58
N THR A 429 8.68 -9.26 -5.81
CA THR A 429 9.81 -10.10 -6.25
C THR A 429 11.02 -9.22 -6.56
N PHE A 430 12.18 -9.57 -5.99
CA PHE A 430 13.44 -8.88 -6.23
C PHE A 430 14.30 -9.68 -7.22
N GLY A 431 14.90 -9.00 -8.20
CA GLY A 431 15.81 -9.61 -9.15
C GLY A 431 15.15 -10.24 -10.38
N GLY A 432 13.81 -10.23 -10.46
CA GLY A 432 13.06 -10.86 -11.54
C GLY A 432 11.54 -10.68 -11.42
N VAL A 433 10.81 -11.41 -12.24
CA VAL A 433 9.34 -11.48 -12.27
C VAL A 433 8.85 -12.87 -11.90
N ASP A 434 7.64 -12.99 -11.35
CA ASP A 434 6.99 -14.25 -11.00
C ASP A 434 5.90 -14.62 -12.03
N PRO A 435 6.16 -15.60 -12.93
CA PRO A 435 5.18 -16.05 -13.92
C PRO A 435 3.92 -16.69 -13.33
N ALA A 436 3.91 -17.09 -12.05
CA ALA A 436 2.71 -17.65 -11.43
C ALA A 436 1.61 -16.58 -11.26
N LYS A 437 1.99 -15.29 -11.21
CA LYS A 437 1.08 -14.17 -10.93
C LYS A 437 0.47 -13.54 -12.18
N TYR A 438 0.95 -13.85 -13.38
CA TYR A 438 0.45 -13.25 -14.61
C TYR A 438 0.25 -14.27 -15.74
N THR A 439 -0.52 -13.85 -16.75
CA THR A 439 -0.79 -14.65 -17.95
C THR A 439 -0.30 -13.93 -19.20
N GLY A 440 0.08 -14.73 -20.20
CA GLY A 440 0.64 -14.20 -21.45
C GLY A 440 2.02 -13.58 -21.25
N ASN A 441 2.34 -12.61 -22.10
CA ASN A 441 3.63 -11.95 -22.10
C ASN A 441 3.56 -10.62 -21.35
N ILE A 442 4.68 -10.21 -20.76
CA ILE A 442 4.86 -8.86 -20.21
C ILE A 442 4.94 -7.87 -21.38
N THR A 443 4.06 -6.88 -21.36
CA THR A 443 4.05 -5.74 -22.27
C THR A 443 5.16 -4.79 -21.86
N GLU A 444 6.20 -4.68 -22.68
CA GLU A 444 7.31 -3.77 -22.44
C GLU A 444 7.00 -2.34 -22.88
N ILE A 445 7.20 -1.40 -21.97
CA ILE A 445 6.91 0.01 -22.16
C ILE A 445 8.17 0.82 -21.85
N ASP A 446 8.50 1.78 -22.74
CA ASP A 446 9.57 2.75 -22.48
C ASP A 446 9.20 3.64 -21.30
N ASN A 447 10.10 3.77 -20.33
CA ASN A 447 9.93 4.76 -19.28
C ASN A 447 10.20 6.16 -19.84
N VAL A 448 9.16 6.98 -19.92
CA VAL A 448 9.22 8.34 -20.48
C VAL A 448 9.61 9.39 -19.44
N SER A 449 9.78 8.98 -18.17
CA SER A 449 10.13 9.91 -17.10
C SER A 449 11.50 10.54 -17.28
N THR A 450 11.57 11.85 -17.04
CA THR A 450 12.82 12.61 -17.00
C THR A 450 13.40 12.78 -15.60
N LYS A 451 12.72 12.25 -14.57
CA LYS A 451 13.00 12.57 -13.16
C LYS A 451 13.20 11.36 -12.25
N GLY A 452 13.16 10.15 -12.82
CA GLY A 452 13.39 8.92 -12.08
C GLY A 452 12.11 8.19 -11.62
N PHE A 453 10.93 8.66 -12.03
CA PHE A 453 9.68 7.91 -11.81
C PHE A 453 9.50 6.79 -12.83
N TRP A 454 8.57 5.90 -12.55
CA TRP A 454 8.07 4.92 -13.51
C TRP A 454 6.88 5.51 -14.26
N GLU A 455 7.17 6.22 -15.34
CA GLU A 455 6.17 6.92 -16.15
C GLU A 455 5.98 6.22 -17.50
N ALA A 456 4.75 5.83 -17.81
CA ALA A 456 4.37 5.12 -19.03
C ALA A 456 3.48 5.99 -19.92
N ALA A 457 3.72 6.01 -21.23
CA ALA A 457 2.80 6.61 -22.18
C ALA A 457 1.51 5.79 -22.27
N MET A 458 0.35 6.44 -22.17
CA MET A 458 -0.97 5.82 -22.36
C MET A 458 -1.41 5.94 -23.81
N ASP A 459 -1.83 4.82 -24.39
CA ASP A 459 -2.32 4.77 -25.77
C ASP A 459 -3.80 5.19 -25.85
N LYS A 460 -4.63 4.71 -24.92
CA LYS A 460 -6.08 4.97 -24.85
C LYS A 460 -6.57 4.91 -23.41
N ILE A 461 -7.67 5.62 -23.18
CA ILE A 461 -8.44 5.58 -21.94
C ILE A 461 -9.88 5.30 -22.33
N THR A 462 -10.44 4.18 -21.86
CA THR A 462 -11.80 3.77 -22.23
C THR A 462 -12.71 3.64 -21.03
N VAL A 463 -14.00 3.93 -21.21
CA VAL A 463 -15.04 3.72 -20.19
C VAL A 463 -16.20 2.93 -20.82
N GLY A 464 -16.47 1.74 -20.27
CA GLY A 464 -17.45 0.80 -20.84
C GLY A 464 -17.15 0.44 -22.30
N GLY A 465 -15.86 0.36 -22.66
CA GLY A 465 -15.38 0.06 -24.02
C GLY A 465 -15.38 1.25 -24.99
N LYS A 466 -15.85 2.43 -24.58
CA LYS A 466 -15.79 3.65 -25.40
C LYS A 466 -14.48 4.40 -25.12
N ASP A 467 -13.69 4.61 -26.16
CA ASP A 467 -12.50 5.47 -26.12
C ASP A 467 -12.90 6.94 -25.92
N LEU A 468 -12.18 7.61 -25.00
CA LEU A 468 -12.36 9.02 -24.68
C LEU A 468 -11.59 9.95 -25.61
N GLY A 469 -10.64 9.44 -26.42
CA GLY A 469 -9.83 10.27 -27.32
C GLY A 469 -8.87 11.20 -26.59
N LEU A 470 -8.41 10.78 -25.40
CA LEU A 470 -7.46 11.52 -24.57
C LEU A 470 -6.02 11.15 -24.96
N ASP A 471 -5.57 11.62 -26.13
CA ASP A 471 -4.27 11.27 -26.69
C ASP A 471 -3.08 11.97 -26.01
N GLY A 472 -1.91 11.33 -25.94
CA GLY A 472 -0.69 11.97 -25.44
C GLY A 472 -0.70 12.21 -23.92
N ARG A 473 -1.34 11.29 -23.20
CA ARG A 473 -1.30 11.22 -21.74
C ARG A 473 -0.23 10.25 -21.28
N THR A 474 0.27 10.47 -20.07
CA THR A 474 1.23 9.58 -19.40
C THR A 474 0.71 9.20 -18.02
N ALA A 475 1.18 8.09 -17.47
CA ALA A 475 0.82 7.60 -16.15
C ALA A 475 2.08 7.29 -15.35
N ILE A 476 2.25 7.93 -14.19
CA ILE A 476 3.20 7.52 -13.16
C ILE A 476 2.57 6.36 -12.40
N LEU A 477 3.18 5.19 -12.49
CA LEU A 477 2.77 3.98 -11.80
C LEU A 477 3.41 3.94 -10.42
N ASP A 478 2.58 3.97 -9.38
CA ASP A 478 3.04 4.23 -8.01
C ASP A 478 2.32 3.36 -6.96
N THR A 479 3.00 2.30 -6.51
CA THR A 479 2.51 1.39 -5.46
C THR A 479 2.30 2.08 -4.10
N GLY A 480 2.95 3.22 -3.85
CA GLY A 480 2.80 4.01 -2.63
C GLY A 480 1.63 5.00 -2.67
N THR A 481 0.84 5.01 -3.74
CA THR A 481 -0.38 5.83 -3.87
C THR A 481 -1.60 4.92 -3.93
N THR A 482 -2.67 5.28 -3.21
CA THR A 482 -3.93 4.52 -3.22
C THR A 482 -4.74 4.75 -4.50
N LEU A 483 -5.02 6.01 -4.84
CA LEU A 483 -6.01 6.41 -5.85
C LEU A 483 -5.43 6.53 -7.26
N ILE A 484 -6.31 6.74 -8.24
CA ILE A 484 -5.95 7.41 -9.49
C ILE A 484 -6.22 8.91 -9.34
N VAL A 485 -5.24 9.73 -9.69
CA VAL A 485 -5.38 11.19 -9.75
C VAL A 485 -5.07 11.66 -11.16
N ALA A 486 -6.09 12.18 -11.82
CA ALA A 486 -6.04 12.65 -13.19
C ALA A 486 -6.20 14.19 -13.23
N PRO A 487 -5.79 14.84 -14.33
CA PRO A 487 -6.16 16.22 -14.60
C PRO A 487 -7.68 16.38 -14.57
N GLU A 488 -8.18 17.51 -14.08
CA GLU A 488 -9.61 17.74 -13.87
C GLU A 488 -10.47 17.46 -15.12
N GLN A 489 -10.03 17.92 -16.30
CA GLN A 489 -10.74 17.70 -17.56
C GLN A 489 -10.82 16.22 -17.95
N ASP A 490 -9.75 15.47 -17.66
CA ASP A 490 -9.66 14.05 -17.96
C ASP A 490 -10.53 13.25 -16.97
N ALA A 491 -10.51 13.60 -15.69
CA ALA A 491 -11.38 13.02 -14.67
C ALA A 491 -12.87 13.30 -14.96
N ASP A 492 -13.22 14.52 -15.36
CA ASP A 492 -14.58 14.89 -15.79
C ASP A 492 -15.02 14.05 -17.00
N ALA A 493 -14.13 13.85 -17.99
CA ALA A 493 -14.42 13.06 -19.17
C ALA A 493 -14.70 11.58 -18.84
N VAL A 494 -13.93 11.00 -17.90
CA VAL A 494 -14.17 9.64 -17.39
C VAL A 494 -15.54 9.55 -16.73
N HIS A 495 -15.81 10.43 -15.75
CA HIS A 495 -17.05 10.37 -14.97
C HIS A 495 -18.29 10.69 -15.81
N ALA A 496 -18.18 11.52 -16.85
CA ALA A 496 -19.27 11.80 -17.78
C ALA A 496 -19.75 10.55 -18.55
N GLN A 497 -18.94 9.49 -18.65
CA GLN A 497 -19.36 8.21 -19.25
C GLN A 497 -19.99 7.23 -18.26
N ILE A 498 -20.04 7.56 -16.96
CA ILE A 498 -20.60 6.73 -15.90
C ILE A 498 -21.97 7.28 -15.50
N PRO A 499 -23.09 6.61 -15.85
CA PRO A 499 -24.42 7.05 -15.45
C PRO A 499 -24.52 7.18 -13.93
N GLY A 500 -25.08 8.30 -13.44
CA GLY A 500 -25.21 8.56 -12.01
C GLY A 500 -23.97 9.18 -11.36
N ALA A 501 -22.86 9.33 -12.08
CA ALA A 501 -21.70 10.01 -11.55
C ALA A 501 -21.96 11.50 -11.25
N LYS A 502 -21.39 12.01 -10.17
CA LYS A 502 -21.53 13.41 -9.73
C LYS A 502 -20.19 13.93 -9.24
N SER A 503 -19.79 15.11 -9.72
CA SER A 503 -18.66 15.85 -9.16
C SER A 503 -19.07 16.52 -7.85
N ASP A 504 -18.15 16.60 -6.89
CA ASP A 504 -18.31 17.42 -5.69
C ASP A 504 -17.76 18.85 -5.83
N GLY A 505 -17.24 19.20 -7.02
CA GLY A 505 -16.67 20.51 -7.34
C GLY A 505 -15.35 20.81 -6.61
N GLN A 506 -14.77 19.83 -5.92
CA GLN A 506 -13.56 19.94 -5.10
C GLN A 506 -12.55 18.83 -5.43
N GLY A 507 -12.58 18.35 -6.66
CA GLY A 507 -11.70 17.30 -7.18
C GLY A 507 -12.16 15.87 -6.88
N GLY A 508 -13.29 15.69 -6.21
CA GLY A 508 -13.86 14.39 -5.92
C GLY A 508 -15.10 14.06 -6.73
N TYR A 509 -15.38 12.77 -6.86
CA TYR A 509 -16.54 12.27 -7.58
C TYR A 509 -17.23 11.17 -6.78
N THR A 510 -18.55 11.06 -6.95
CA THR A 510 -19.31 9.88 -6.56
C THR A 510 -19.83 9.16 -7.79
N ILE A 511 -19.87 7.84 -7.76
CA ILE A 511 -20.44 6.95 -8.78
C ILE A 511 -21.39 5.96 -8.11
N PRO A 512 -22.39 5.39 -8.81
CA PRO A 512 -23.23 4.35 -8.20
C PRO A 512 -22.36 3.17 -7.76
N CYS A 513 -22.59 2.67 -6.54
CA CYS A 513 -21.89 1.48 -6.04
C CYS A 513 -22.17 0.22 -6.91
N THR A 514 -23.23 0.26 -7.72
CA THR A 514 -23.65 -0.80 -8.66
C THR A 514 -23.20 -0.54 -10.10
N THR A 515 -22.23 0.36 -10.32
CA THR A 515 -21.77 0.71 -11.67
C THR A 515 -21.23 -0.50 -12.42
N THR A 516 -21.64 -0.64 -13.68
CA THR A 516 -21.10 -1.63 -14.63
C THR A 516 -20.15 -1.01 -15.65
N LYS A 517 -19.90 0.30 -15.55
CA LYS A 517 -19.01 1.03 -16.45
C LYS A 517 -17.57 0.86 -16.00
N GLN A 518 -16.90 -0.10 -16.62
CA GLN A 518 -15.49 -0.39 -16.39
C GLN A 518 -14.58 0.65 -17.05
N VAL A 519 -13.57 1.13 -16.32
CA VAL A 519 -12.46 1.92 -16.88
C VAL A 519 -11.33 0.99 -17.29
N ALA A 520 -10.71 1.23 -18.45
CA ALA A 520 -9.49 0.53 -18.86
C ALA A 520 -8.44 1.50 -19.40
N LEU A 521 -7.18 1.26 -19.01
CA LEU A 521 -6.02 1.99 -19.50
C LEU A 521 -5.27 1.11 -20.51
N THR A 522 -4.86 1.69 -21.63
CA THR A 522 -4.09 0.96 -22.65
C THR A 522 -2.64 1.39 -22.64
N PHE A 523 -1.74 0.41 -22.61
CA PHE A 523 -0.30 0.62 -22.70
C PHE A 523 0.32 -0.38 -23.67
N GLY A 524 1.22 0.06 -24.54
CA GLY A 524 1.88 -0.81 -25.51
C GLY A 524 0.91 -1.58 -26.42
N GLY A 525 -0.27 -1.01 -26.69
CA GLY A 525 -1.35 -1.63 -27.46
C GLY A 525 -2.17 -2.69 -26.71
N VAL A 526 -1.95 -2.87 -25.40
CA VAL A 526 -2.67 -3.84 -24.56
C VAL A 526 -3.59 -3.12 -23.59
N ASP A 527 -4.86 -3.52 -23.59
CA ASP A 527 -5.88 -2.99 -22.68
C ASP A 527 -5.79 -3.69 -21.31
N PHE A 528 -5.69 -2.88 -20.24
CA PHE A 528 -5.71 -3.29 -18.83
C PHE A 528 -6.97 -2.73 -18.15
N PRO A 529 -8.04 -3.54 -18.03
CA PRO A 529 -9.27 -3.15 -17.36
C PRO A 529 -9.10 -3.09 -15.84
N ILE A 530 -9.75 -2.13 -15.20
CA ILE A 530 -9.85 -2.02 -13.74
C ILE A 530 -11.11 -2.77 -13.29
N ASP A 531 -11.02 -3.67 -12.32
CA ASP A 531 -12.21 -4.30 -11.73
C ASP A 531 -13.14 -3.20 -11.18
N THR A 532 -14.45 -3.31 -11.44
CA THR A 532 -15.40 -2.28 -10.99
C THR A 532 -15.41 -2.10 -9.48
N ARG A 533 -15.05 -3.13 -8.68
CA ARG A 533 -14.87 -3.02 -7.23
C ARG A 533 -13.79 -2.01 -6.88
N ASP A 534 -12.71 -1.96 -7.65
CA ASP A 534 -11.55 -1.10 -7.40
C ASP A 534 -11.80 0.36 -7.80
N MET A 535 -12.87 0.62 -8.56
CA MET A 535 -13.35 1.98 -8.82
C MET A 535 -14.11 2.58 -7.63
N LEU A 536 -14.53 1.76 -6.67
CA LEU A 536 -15.30 2.18 -5.50
C LEU A 536 -14.33 2.35 -4.31
N PHE A 537 -14.08 3.59 -3.89
CA PHE A 537 -13.19 3.84 -2.74
C PHE A 537 -13.87 3.51 -1.41
N LEU A 538 -15.03 4.12 -1.17
CA LEU A 538 -15.88 3.89 0.01
C LEU A 538 -17.33 4.27 -0.30
N PRO A 539 -18.34 3.62 0.31
CA PRO A 539 -19.72 4.07 0.20
C PRO A 539 -19.89 5.45 0.86
N VAL A 540 -20.73 6.31 0.27
CA VAL A 540 -21.07 7.61 0.87
C VAL A 540 -21.89 7.41 2.15
N ASP A 541 -22.71 6.37 2.17
CA ASP A 541 -23.49 5.90 3.29
C ASP A 541 -23.17 4.43 3.55
N ALA A 542 -22.50 4.14 4.68
CA ALA A 542 -22.04 2.80 5.03
C ALA A 542 -23.18 1.79 5.21
N ASP A 543 -24.41 2.27 5.48
CA ASP A 543 -25.60 1.41 5.62
C ASP A 543 -26.29 1.13 4.28
N ASN A 544 -25.80 1.70 3.16
CA ASN A 544 -26.38 1.56 1.83
C ASN A 544 -25.32 1.21 0.76
N LEU A 545 -24.97 -0.07 0.70
CA LEU A 545 -23.97 -0.61 -0.26
C LEU A 545 -24.43 -0.56 -1.73
N LEU A 546 -25.71 -0.31 -1.99
CA LEU A 546 -26.28 -0.16 -3.33
C LEU A 546 -26.44 1.31 -3.76
N GLY A 547 -26.06 2.25 -2.90
CA GLY A 547 -26.21 3.70 -3.10
C GLY A 547 -25.12 4.31 -3.97
N ASP A 548 -24.63 5.47 -3.54
CA ASP A 548 -23.51 6.17 -4.18
C ASP A 548 -22.21 5.86 -3.42
N CYS A 549 -21.14 5.60 -4.16
CA CYS A 549 -19.79 5.36 -3.69
C CYS A 549 -18.87 6.50 -4.11
N ILE A 550 -17.88 6.83 -3.29
CA ILE A 550 -16.79 7.73 -3.66
C ILE A 550 -15.97 7.03 -4.74
N SER A 551 -15.72 7.73 -5.84
CA SER A 551 -14.88 7.22 -6.93
C SER A 551 -13.42 7.18 -6.50
N ALA A 552 -12.75 6.06 -6.75
CA ALA A 552 -11.31 5.94 -6.55
C ALA A 552 -10.48 6.72 -7.61
N ILE A 553 -11.16 7.33 -8.59
CA ILE A 553 -10.58 8.25 -9.57
C ILE A 553 -10.93 9.67 -9.15
N SER A 554 -9.92 10.48 -8.90
CA SER A 554 -10.06 11.88 -8.45
C SER A 554 -9.42 12.84 -9.45
N ALA A 555 -9.82 14.10 -9.38
CA ALA A 555 -9.18 15.19 -10.06
C ALA A 555 -8.13 15.84 -9.16
N GLY A 556 -6.96 16.11 -9.73
CA GLY A 556 -5.87 16.81 -9.07
C GLY A 556 -4.96 17.51 -10.05
N ASN A 557 -4.13 18.42 -9.55
CA ASN A 557 -3.11 19.05 -10.38
C ASN A 557 -1.92 18.09 -10.55
N VAL A 558 -1.95 17.32 -11.63
CA VAL A 558 -0.88 16.40 -12.06
C VAL A 558 0.27 17.07 -12.78
N GLY A 559 0.42 18.37 -12.48
CA GLY A 559 1.22 19.48 -12.98
C GLY A 559 2.05 19.42 -14.27
N GLN A 560 1.89 18.41 -15.13
CA GLN A 560 1.65 18.62 -16.56
C GLN A 560 0.14 18.50 -16.83
N ARG A 561 -0.36 19.11 -17.90
CA ARG A 561 -1.80 18.97 -18.27
C ARG A 561 -2.23 17.55 -18.62
N ASN A 562 -1.29 16.63 -18.84
CA ASN A 562 -1.53 15.33 -19.47
C ASN A 562 -1.01 14.14 -18.66
N GLU A 563 -0.38 14.35 -17.51
CA GLU A 563 0.15 13.25 -16.68
C GLU A 563 -0.94 12.78 -15.71
N TRP A 564 -0.93 11.50 -15.34
CA TRP A 564 -1.81 10.87 -14.35
C TRP A 564 -0.95 10.23 -13.26
N LEU A 565 -1.35 10.31 -11.99
CA LEU A 565 -0.77 9.50 -10.92
C LEU A 565 -1.66 8.27 -10.72
N VAL A 566 -1.12 7.09 -10.96
CA VAL A 566 -1.88 5.83 -11.06
C VAL A 566 -1.40 4.86 -9.99
N GLY A 567 -2.19 4.77 -8.92
CA GLY A 567 -1.89 3.97 -7.74
C GLY A 567 -2.51 2.58 -7.70
N ALA A 568 -2.69 2.07 -6.48
CA ALA A 568 -3.25 0.76 -6.16
C ALA A 568 -4.60 0.49 -6.84
N THR A 569 -5.47 1.50 -7.01
CA THR A 569 -6.73 1.41 -7.77
C THR A 569 -6.55 0.73 -9.14
N PHE A 570 -5.46 0.99 -9.84
CA PHE A 570 -5.11 0.29 -11.09
C PHE A 570 -4.15 -0.87 -10.84
N LEU A 571 -3.11 -0.67 -10.02
CA LEU A 571 -2.00 -1.62 -9.90
C LEU A 571 -2.37 -2.99 -9.31
N LYS A 572 -3.50 -3.12 -8.59
CA LYS A 572 -4.02 -4.44 -8.18
C LYS A 572 -4.79 -5.20 -9.27
N ASN A 573 -4.87 -4.64 -10.49
CA ASN A 573 -5.50 -5.26 -11.66
C ASN A 573 -4.50 -5.73 -12.73
N ALA A 574 -3.21 -5.43 -12.56
CA ALA A 574 -2.17 -5.79 -13.50
C ALA A 574 -0.90 -6.21 -12.75
N TYR A 575 -0.17 -7.17 -13.31
CA TYR A 575 1.17 -7.46 -12.83
C TYR A 575 2.08 -6.33 -13.30
N PHE A 576 2.77 -5.68 -12.37
CA PHE A 576 3.64 -4.55 -12.65
C PHE A 576 5.10 -4.97 -12.46
N ALA A 577 5.97 -4.55 -13.37
CA ALA A 577 7.39 -4.82 -13.30
C ALA A 577 8.23 -3.60 -13.70
N THR A 578 9.42 -3.47 -13.13
CA THR A 578 10.35 -2.38 -13.43
C THR A 578 11.76 -2.90 -13.63
N ASN A 579 12.54 -2.27 -14.52
CA ASN A 579 13.93 -2.61 -14.78
C ASN A 579 14.77 -1.33 -14.83
N THR A 580 15.54 -1.06 -13.78
CA THR A 580 16.32 0.19 -13.68
C THR A 580 17.47 0.24 -14.69
N LYS A 581 18.07 -0.91 -15.01
CA LYS A 581 19.17 -1.00 -15.98
C LYS A 581 18.70 -0.75 -17.42
N ALA A 582 17.56 -1.30 -17.79
CA ALA A 582 16.97 -1.10 -19.12
C ALA A 582 16.15 0.20 -19.22
N ASN A 583 15.80 0.81 -18.07
CA ASN A 583 14.83 1.90 -17.95
C ASN A 583 13.49 1.56 -18.63
N LYS A 584 12.93 0.41 -18.26
CA LYS A 584 11.70 -0.15 -18.83
C LYS A 584 10.67 -0.45 -17.75
N ILE A 585 9.41 -0.34 -18.15
CA ILE A 585 8.23 -0.75 -17.38
C ILE A 585 7.64 -1.99 -18.05
N GLY A 586 7.16 -2.93 -17.25
CA GLY A 586 6.46 -4.12 -17.69
C GLY A 586 5.04 -4.16 -17.12
N LEU A 587 4.04 -4.47 -17.95
CA LEU A 587 2.67 -4.73 -17.52
C LEU A 587 2.16 -6.05 -18.11
N ALA A 588 1.55 -6.90 -17.29
CA ALA A 588 0.89 -8.13 -17.75
C ALA A 588 -0.47 -8.31 -17.09
N ARG A 589 -1.34 -9.10 -17.74
CA ARG A 589 -2.64 -9.45 -17.15
C ARG A 589 -2.43 -10.42 -16.00
N LEU A 590 -3.14 -10.23 -14.90
CA LEU A 590 -3.06 -11.12 -13.75
C LEU A 590 -3.52 -12.53 -14.12
N ASN A 591 -2.99 -13.51 -13.41
CA ASN A 591 -3.44 -14.90 -13.44
C ASN A 591 -4.65 -15.09 -12.51
N THR A 592 -5.67 -14.26 -12.67
CA THR A 592 -6.94 -14.42 -11.95
C THR A 592 -7.87 -15.29 -12.77
N THR A 593 -8.66 -16.13 -12.10
CA THR A 593 -9.67 -17.03 -12.68
C THR A 593 -10.86 -16.30 -13.33
N ASP A 594 -10.84 -14.96 -13.41
CA ASP A 594 -11.97 -14.17 -13.91
C ASP A 594 -11.57 -13.27 -15.10
N THR A 595 -11.63 -13.84 -16.31
CA THR A 595 -11.51 -13.09 -17.56
C THR A 595 -12.90 -12.76 -18.10
N SER A 596 -13.48 -11.63 -17.71
CA SER A 596 -14.64 -11.06 -18.41
C SER A 596 -14.25 -10.26 -19.66
N ILE A 597 -13.44 -10.86 -20.56
CA ILE A 597 -13.33 -10.41 -21.95
C ILE A 597 -13.29 -11.63 -22.85
N ALA A 598 -14.45 -12.08 -23.31
CA ALA A 598 -14.52 -12.94 -24.49
C ALA A 598 -14.07 -12.11 -25.71
N PRO A 599 -13.10 -12.58 -26.51
CA PRO A 599 -12.78 -11.94 -27.78
C PRO A 599 -14.03 -11.96 -28.67
N SER A 600 -14.31 -10.82 -29.31
CA SER A 600 -15.28 -10.76 -30.41
C SER A 600 -14.89 -11.77 -31.48
N ALA A 601 -15.58 -12.91 -31.52
CA ALA A 601 -15.41 -13.90 -32.58
C ALA A 601 -15.88 -13.28 -33.89
N ALA A 602 -14.92 -12.93 -34.75
CA ALA A 602 -15.16 -12.62 -36.14
C ALA A 602 -15.88 -13.81 -36.78
N LYS A 603 -17.19 -13.66 -37.05
CA LYS A 603 -17.94 -14.61 -37.87
C LYS A 603 -17.43 -14.52 -39.31
N GLY A 604 -16.45 -15.35 -39.64
CA GLY A 604 -16.18 -15.73 -41.02
C GLY A 604 -17.39 -16.49 -41.55
N LYS A 605 -18.08 -15.92 -42.54
CA LYS A 605 -19.00 -16.67 -43.40
C LYS A 605 -18.16 -17.49 -44.37
N LEU A 606 -18.30 -18.81 -44.30
CA LEU A 606 -18.09 -19.71 -45.44
C LEU A 606 -19.36 -19.73 -46.30
#